data_AF-A0A8J4WPM6-F1
#
_entry.id   AF-A0A8J4WPM6-F1
#
_cell.length_a   1.000
_cell.length_b   1.000
_cell.length_c   1.000
_cell.angle_alpha   90.00
_cell.angle_beta   90.00
_cell.angle_gamma   90.00
#
_symmetry.space_group_name_H-M   'P 1'
#
loop_
_entity.id
_entity.type
_entity.pdbx_description
1 polymer ?
#
loop_
_entity_poly.entity_id
_entity_poly.type
_entity_poly.pdbx_seq_one_letter_code
_entity_poly.pdbx_strand_id
1 'polypeptide(L)'
;MPSVEYGTPTMTAKMAKSSFVGCNSPRAANHQITLATVIAQALQHGARRAERLAVSVPSHCPLLQPVADRLEKAMSTLPLRPPAVPYISNRGGRSLYDADAIREDLATSVAHPVRWFDPLEVLRELGTNLFIEMAPGHVSTNLVAPRCAASRYE
;
A
#
# COMPACT_ATOMS: atom_id res chain seq x y z
N MET A 1 -21.83 -31.98 22.01
CA MET A 1 -21.18 -30.79 21.42
C MET A 1 -21.34 -30.91 19.92
N PRO A 2 -22.18 -30.08 19.25
CA PRO A 2 -22.42 -30.24 17.82
C PRO A 2 -21.25 -29.66 17.03
N SER A 3 -20.88 -30.36 15.96
CA SER A 3 -19.87 -29.98 14.98
C SER A 3 -20.38 -28.78 14.17
N VAL A 4 -19.65 -27.67 14.17
CA VAL A 4 -19.94 -26.53 13.28
C VAL A 4 -19.15 -26.74 11.99
N GLU A 5 -19.84 -26.97 10.89
CA GLU A 5 -19.26 -26.93 9.55
C GLU A 5 -18.90 -25.48 9.19
N TYR A 6 -17.61 -25.21 9.02
CA TYR A 6 -17.14 -23.95 8.47
C TYR A 6 -17.10 -24.07 6.95
N GLY A 7 -18.09 -23.46 6.29
CA GLY A 7 -18.14 -23.36 4.83
C GLY A 7 -16.87 -22.74 4.25
N THR A 8 -16.50 -23.19 3.05
CA THR A 8 -15.38 -22.68 2.26
C THR A 8 -15.58 -21.18 1.95
N PRO A 9 -14.67 -20.28 2.40
CA PRO A 9 -14.78 -18.88 2.03
C PRO A 9 -14.27 -18.66 0.61
N THR A 10 -15.17 -18.19 -0.26
CA THR A 10 -14.86 -17.69 -1.60
C THR A 10 -14.00 -16.43 -1.48
N MET A 11 -12.74 -16.48 -1.92
CA MET A 11 -11.93 -15.27 -2.08
C MET A 11 -12.41 -14.51 -3.32
N THR A 12 -13.17 -13.43 -3.13
CA THR A 12 -13.40 -12.43 -4.18
C THR A 12 -12.17 -11.52 -4.25
N ALA A 13 -11.13 -11.99 -4.94
CA ALA A 13 -10.12 -11.09 -5.47
C ALA A 13 -10.80 -10.29 -6.59
N LYS A 14 -11.05 -8.99 -6.36
CA LYS A 14 -11.45 -8.07 -7.44
C LYS A 14 -10.25 -7.99 -8.39
N MET A 15 -10.28 -8.81 -9.44
CA MET A 15 -9.25 -8.85 -10.47
C MET A 15 -9.31 -7.56 -11.30
N ALA A 16 -8.57 -6.55 -10.86
CA ALA A 16 -8.19 -5.44 -11.72
C ALA A 16 -6.96 -5.90 -12.52
N LYS A 17 -7.05 -5.81 -13.86
CA LYS A 17 -5.92 -6.03 -14.77
C LYS A 17 -4.73 -5.20 -14.27
N SER A 18 -3.67 -5.88 -13.84
CA SER A 18 -2.40 -5.29 -13.36
C SER A 18 -2.46 -4.54 -12.02
N SER A 19 -3.00 -5.14 -10.96
CA SER A 19 -2.84 -4.62 -9.60
C SER A 19 -1.61 -5.22 -8.90
N PHE A 20 -0.62 -4.40 -8.52
CA PHE A 20 0.36 -4.77 -7.50
C PHE A 20 -0.39 -4.92 -6.17
N VAL A 21 -0.61 -6.16 -5.74
CA VAL A 21 -1.20 -6.46 -4.44
C VAL A 21 -0.05 -6.85 -3.51
N GLY A 22 0.42 -5.89 -2.71
CA GLY A 22 1.24 -6.18 -1.54
C GLY A 22 0.39 -6.90 -0.50
N CYS A 23 0.32 -8.23 -0.56
CA CYS A 23 -0.42 -9.00 0.42
C CYS A 23 0.44 -9.20 1.68
N ASN A 24 0.46 -8.19 2.56
CA ASN A 24 1.01 -8.33 3.91
C ASN A 24 -0.09 -8.79 4.89
N SER A 25 -1.06 -9.58 4.41
CA SER A 25 -2.25 -9.97 5.17
C SER A 25 -1.87 -10.72 6.46
N PRO A 26 -2.48 -10.38 7.61
CA PRO A 26 -2.19 -11.04 8.88
C PRO A 26 -2.46 -12.55 8.84
N ARG A 27 -3.31 -13.07 7.95
CA ARG A 27 -3.59 -14.52 7.91
C ARG A 27 -2.37 -15.40 7.55
N ALA A 28 -1.31 -14.83 6.96
CA ALA A 28 -0.06 -15.56 6.74
C ALA A 28 0.83 -15.63 8.01
N ALA A 29 0.59 -14.76 9.00
CA ALA A 29 1.35 -14.73 10.25
C ALA A 29 0.70 -15.56 11.37
N ASN A 30 -0.63 -15.76 11.31
CA ASN A 30 -1.38 -16.58 12.28
C ASN A 30 -1.65 -17.99 11.71
N HIS A 31 -0.63 -18.85 11.75
CA HIS A 31 -0.71 -20.31 11.98
C HIS A 31 -1.66 -21.24 11.17
N GLN A 32 -2.22 -20.86 10.00
CA GLN A 32 -2.96 -21.85 9.17
C GLN A 32 -2.67 -21.82 7.66
N ILE A 33 -2.12 -20.75 7.10
CA ILE A 33 -1.79 -20.68 5.67
C ILE A 33 -0.38 -20.11 5.52
N THR A 34 0.52 -20.86 4.89
CA THR A 34 1.89 -20.41 4.67
C THR A 34 1.97 -19.40 3.51
N LEU A 35 2.99 -18.54 3.49
CA LEU A 35 3.25 -17.66 2.33
C LEU A 35 3.37 -18.45 1.02
N ALA A 36 3.92 -19.66 1.06
CA ALA A 36 4.01 -20.54 -0.10
C ALA A 36 2.62 -20.97 -0.60
N THR A 37 1.70 -21.30 0.31
CA THR A 37 0.31 -21.61 -0.03
C THR A 37 -0.39 -20.41 -0.66
N VAL A 38 -0.22 -19.21 -0.10
CA VAL A 38 -0.80 -17.97 -0.67
C VAL A 38 -0.27 -17.70 -2.08
N ILE A 39 1.04 -17.86 -2.31
CA ILE A 39 1.65 -17.70 -3.63
C ILE A 39 1.07 -18.69 -4.62
N ALA A 40 1.00 -19.98 -4.26
CA ALA A 40 0.45 -21.01 -5.13
C ALA A 40 -1.01 -20.72 -5.51
N GLN A 41 -1.85 -20.37 -4.53
CA GLN A 41 -3.25 -20.01 -4.76
C GLN A 41 -3.38 -18.78 -5.65
N ALA A 42 -2.59 -17.73 -5.42
CA ALA A 42 -2.63 -16.53 -6.25
C ALA A 42 -2.35 -16.85 -7.73
N LEU A 43 -1.33 -17.67 -8.01
CA LEU A 43 -1.00 -18.11 -9.37
C LEU A 43 -2.12 -18.96 -9.98
N GLN A 44 -2.70 -19.89 -9.21
CA GLN A 44 -3.83 -20.71 -9.65
C GLN A 44 -5.07 -19.87 -10.00
N HIS A 45 -5.27 -18.74 -9.31
CA HIS A 45 -6.36 -17.81 -9.57
C HIS A 45 -6.05 -16.76 -10.65
N GLY A 46 -4.96 -16.93 -11.42
CA GLY A 46 -4.66 -16.09 -12.57
C GLY A 46 -3.77 -14.89 -12.29
N ALA A 47 -3.12 -14.81 -11.12
CA ALA A 47 -2.08 -13.82 -10.90
C ALA A 47 -0.93 -14.03 -11.89
N ARG A 48 -0.53 -12.96 -12.58
CA ARG A 48 0.60 -13.00 -13.53
C ARG A 48 1.94 -13.31 -12.84
N ARG A 49 2.10 -12.89 -11.58
CA ARG A 49 3.30 -13.08 -10.76
C ARG A 49 2.89 -13.08 -9.29
N ALA A 50 3.44 -14.01 -8.51
CA ALA A 50 3.37 -14.02 -7.06
C ALA A 50 4.69 -14.57 -6.52
N GLU A 51 5.35 -13.82 -5.65
CA GLU A 51 6.67 -14.17 -5.13
C GLU A 51 6.85 -13.62 -3.72
N ARG A 52 7.76 -14.24 -2.96
CA ARG A 52 8.14 -13.74 -1.65
C ARG A 52 9.18 -12.64 -1.82
N LEU A 53 8.90 -11.48 -1.24
CA LEU A 53 9.88 -10.39 -1.16
C LEU A 53 10.99 -10.74 -0.14
N ALA A 54 12.23 -10.37 -0.45
CA ALA A 54 13.39 -10.54 0.43
C ALA A 54 13.40 -9.49 1.55
N VAL A 55 12.37 -9.52 2.40
CA VAL A 55 12.18 -8.61 3.53
C VAL A 55 11.91 -9.41 4.81
N SER A 56 12.40 -8.89 5.94
CA SER A 56 12.31 -9.54 7.25
C SER A 56 11.08 -9.14 8.07
N VAL A 57 10.39 -8.06 7.70
CA VAL A 57 9.30 -7.48 8.46
C VAL A 57 8.03 -7.38 7.59
N PRO A 58 6.86 -7.83 8.09
CA PRO A 58 5.58 -7.68 7.38
C PRO A 58 5.05 -6.26 7.56
N SER A 59 5.60 -5.29 6.83
CA SER A 59 5.14 -3.89 6.88
C SER A 59 3.70 -3.72 6.40
N HIS A 60 3.07 -2.57 6.67
CA HIS A 60 1.76 -2.19 6.12
C HIS A 60 0.62 -3.16 6.47
N CYS A 61 0.66 -3.73 7.68
CA CYS A 61 -0.37 -4.64 8.15
C CYS A 61 -0.73 -4.44 9.62
N PRO A 62 -1.90 -4.93 10.08
CA PRO A 62 -2.36 -4.74 11.45
C PRO A 62 -1.41 -5.27 12.53
N LEU A 63 -0.51 -6.20 12.20
CA LEU A 63 0.50 -6.70 13.15
C LEU A 63 1.48 -5.62 13.61
N LEU A 64 1.62 -4.54 12.82
CA LEU A 64 2.49 -3.42 13.16
C LEU A 64 1.76 -2.29 13.89
N GLN A 65 0.53 -2.50 14.38
CA GLN A 65 -0.14 -1.51 15.22
C GLN A 65 0.72 -1.08 16.43
N PRO A 66 1.38 -1.98 17.18
CA PRO A 66 2.25 -1.55 18.29
C PRO A 66 3.46 -0.73 17.83
N VAL A 67 3.87 -0.84 16.57
CA VAL A 67 4.91 0.01 15.97
C VAL A 67 4.34 1.38 15.63
N ALA A 68 3.15 1.43 15.05
CA ALA A 68 2.44 2.68 14.76
C ALA A 68 2.22 3.50 16.03
N ASP A 69 1.78 2.89 17.14
CA ASP A 69 1.56 3.59 18.41
C ASP A 69 2.86 4.22 18.96
N ARG A 70 3.99 3.50 18.82
CA ARG A 70 5.32 4.04 19.18
C ARG A 70 5.77 5.16 18.26
N LEU A 71 5.51 5.05 16.96
CA LEU A 71 5.81 6.09 15.99
C LEU A 71 4.99 7.34 16.26
N GLU A 72 3.70 7.22 16.57
CA GLU A 72 2.83 8.34 16.91
C GLU A 72 3.37 9.11 18.13
N LYS A 73 3.72 8.38 19.20
CA LYS A 73 4.35 8.98 20.38
C LYS A 73 5.66 9.67 20.05
N ALA A 74 6.54 9.03 19.28
CA ALA A 74 7.82 9.62 18.88
C ALA A 74 7.63 10.84 17.98
N MET A 75 6.68 10.79 17.05
CA MET A 75 6.39 11.89 16.15
C MET A 75 5.79 13.07 16.91
N SER A 76 5.01 12.88 17.97
CA SER A 76 4.43 13.99 18.75
C SER A 76 5.45 15.00 19.29
N THR A 77 6.72 14.59 19.44
CA THR A 77 7.80 15.47 19.94
C THR A 77 8.52 16.24 18.83
N LEU A 78 8.26 15.91 17.56
CA LEU A 78 8.93 16.53 16.42
C LEU A 78 8.22 17.83 16.01
N PRO A 79 8.97 18.94 15.81
CA PRO A 79 8.40 20.14 15.22
C PRO A 79 8.10 19.86 13.73
N LEU A 80 6.82 19.93 13.35
CA LEU A 80 6.40 19.90 11.94
C LEU A 80 5.78 21.26 11.58
N ARG A 81 5.96 21.65 10.33
CA ARG A 81 5.37 22.86 9.76
C ARG A 81 4.49 22.46 8.58
N PRO A 82 3.42 23.22 8.29
CA PRO A 82 2.65 23.02 7.06
C PRO A 82 3.59 23.01 5.85
N PRO A 83 3.44 22.05 4.93
CA PRO A 83 4.31 21.97 3.77
C PRO A 83 3.98 23.10 2.78
N ALA A 84 4.99 23.58 2.05
CA ALA A 84 4.80 24.58 0.99
C ALA A 84 4.11 24.02 -0.26
N VAL A 85 4.12 22.69 -0.41
CA VAL A 85 3.48 21.94 -1.50
C VAL A 85 2.59 20.84 -0.90
N PRO A 86 1.48 20.46 -1.53
CA PRO A 86 0.60 19.42 -1.00
C PRO A 86 1.35 18.10 -0.81
N TYR A 87 1.13 17.45 0.33
CA TYR A 87 1.58 16.09 0.57
C TYR A 87 0.50 15.12 0.12
N ILE A 88 0.82 14.20 -0.80
CA ILE A 88 -0.16 13.20 -1.25
C ILE A 88 0.03 11.91 -0.47
N SER A 89 -0.99 11.56 0.32
CA SER A 89 -0.94 10.42 1.23
C SER A 89 -1.11 9.08 0.51
N ASN A 90 -0.16 8.16 0.70
CA ASN A 90 -0.26 6.77 0.26
C ASN A 90 -1.25 5.92 1.09
N ARG A 91 -1.61 6.35 2.30
CA ARG A 91 -2.56 5.64 3.17
C ARG A 91 -3.99 6.11 2.93
N GLY A 92 -4.19 7.42 2.85
CA GLY A 92 -5.49 8.06 2.66
C GLY A 92 -5.91 8.19 1.20
N GLY A 93 -4.96 8.23 0.26
CA GLY A 93 -5.23 8.49 -1.16
C GLY A 93 -5.79 9.90 -1.38
N ARG A 94 -5.25 10.91 -0.70
CA ARG A 94 -5.72 12.31 -0.73
C ARG A 94 -4.59 13.29 -0.47
N SER A 95 -4.79 14.55 -0.87
CA SER A 95 -3.90 15.67 -0.55
C SER A 95 -4.06 16.11 0.91
N LEU A 96 -2.94 16.31 1.59
CA LEU A 96 -2.82 16.85 2.94
C LEU A 96 -2.04 18.16 2.90
N TYR A 97 -2.47 19.13 3.70
CA TYR A 97 -1.93 20.49 3.74
C TYR A 97 -1.54 20.92 5.15
N ASP A 98 -2.03 20.24 6.18
CA ASP A 98 -1.76 20.55 7.57
C ASP A 98 -0.71 19.60 8.17
N ALA A 99 0.09 20.12 9.10
CA ALA A 99 1.21 19.40 9.69
C ALA A 99 0.74 18.18 10.52
N ASP A 100 -0.42 18.27 11.16
CA ASP A 100 -0.89 17.24 12.08
C ASP A 100 -1.51 16.04 11.35
N ALA A 101 -2.25 16.26 10.27
CA ALA A 101 -2.72 15.18 9.41
C ALA A 101 -1.56 14.46 8.74
N ILE A 102 -0.50 15.17 8.33
CA ILE A 102 0.71 14.54 7.78
C ILE A 102 1.41 13.72 8.87
N ARG A 103 1.48 14.23 10.10
CA ARG A 103 2.04 13.51 11.24
C ARG A 103 1.28 12.21 11.49
N GLU A 104 -0.05 12.28 11.58
CA GLU A 104 -0.91 11.11 11.77
C GLU A 104 -0.73 10.11 10.63
N ASP A 105 -0.71 10.59 9.39
CA ASP A 105 -0.58 9.74 8.22
C ASP A 105 0.74 8.97 8.20
N LEU A 106 1.85 9.65 8.44
CA LEU A 106 3.18 9.05 8.51
C LEU A 106 3.31 8.06 9.68
N ALA A 107 2.81 8.43 10.87
CA ALA A 107 2.89 7.58 12.06
C ALA A 107 2.14 6.27 11.89
N THR A 108 0.95 6.33 11.28
CA THR A 108 0.05 5.19 11.15
C THR A 108 0.28 4.35 9.89
N SER A 109 0.97 4.89 8.88
CA SER A 109 1.20 4.23 7.58
C SER A 109 1.84 2.84 7.68
N VAL A 110 2.67 2.59 8.70
CA VAL A 110 3.35 1.30 8.89
C VAL A 110 2.38 0.15 9.20
N ALA A 111 1.20 0.45 9.75
CA ALA A 111 0.17 -0.54 10.10
C ALA A 111 -0.94 -0.66 9.04
N HIS A 112 -0.88 0.15 7.98
CA HIS A 112 -1.95 0.26 6.98
C HIS A 112 -1.45 -0.05 5.57
N PRO A 113 -2.32 -0.56 4.68
CA PRO A 113 -1.97 -0.81 3.28
C PRO A 113 -1.52 0.46 2.55
N VAL A 114 -0.56 0.29 1.62
CA VAL A 114 -0.15 1.33 0.68
C VAL A 114 -1.11 1.33 -0.50
N ARG A 115 -1.93 2.38 -0.62
CA ARG A 115 -2.91 2.55 -1.70
C ARG A 115 -2.29 3.23 -2.92
N TRP A 116 -1.19 2.70 -3.45
CA TRP A 116 -0.34 3.34 -4.47
C TRP A 116 -1.08 4.01 -5.64
N PHE A 117 -2.15 3.39 -6.13
CA PHE A 117 -2.88 3.90 -7.29
C PHE A 117 -3.73 5.13 -6.98
N ASP A 118 -4.22 5.28 -5.75
CA ASP A 118 -5.15 6.35 -5.40
C ASP A 118 -4.46 7.73 -5.40
N PRO A 119 -3.26 7.91 -4.81
CA PRO A 119 -2.44 9.11 -4.98
C PRO A 119 -2.17 9.49 -6.43
N LEU A 120 -2.00 8.51 -7.32
CA LEU A 120 -1.75 8.79 -8.73
C LEU A 120 -2.98 9.35 -9.42
N GLU A 121 -4.18 8.87 -9.08
CA GLU A 121 -5.42 9.46 -9.58
C GLU A 121 -5.58 10.90 -9.07
N VAL A 122 -5.32 11.15 -7.78
CA VAL A 122 -5.33 12.50 -7.19
C VAL A 122 -4.34 13.42 -7.90
N LEU A 123 -3.11 12.97 -8.12
CA LEU A 123 -2.09 13.76 -8.82
C LEU A 123 -2.51 14.08 -10.26
N ARG A 124 -3.15 13.13 -10.95
CA ARG A 124 -3.68 13.36 -12.31
C ARG A 124 -4.81 14.38 -12.32
N GLU A 125 -5.73 14.31 -11.36
CA GLU A 125 -6.83 15.28 -11.20
C GLU A 125 -6.31 16.68 -10.88
N LEU A 126 -5.17 16.78 -10.19
CA LEU A 126 -4.44 18.03 -9.95
C LEU A 126 -3.64 18.52 -11.17
N GLY A 127 -3.69 17.82 -12.31
CA GLY A 127 -3.00 18.20 -13.56
C GLY A 127 -1.52 17.83 -13.60
N THR A 128 -1.05 16.92 -12.73
CA THR A 128 0.35 16.49 -12.73
C THR A 128 0.68 15.69 -13.98
N ASN A 129 1.67 16.15 -14.75
CA ASN A 129 2.15 15.50 -15.97
C ASN A 129 3.64 15.09 -15.91
N LEU A 130 4.36 15.53 -14.88
CA LEU A 130 5.76 15.23 -14.65
C LEU A 130 5.92 14.54 -13.29
N PHE A 131 6.48 13.34 -13.30
CA PHE A 131 6.81 12.57 -12.12
C PHE A 131 8.32 12.38 -12.07
N ILE A 132 8.93 12.71 -10.94
CA ILE A 132 10.37 12.57 -10.71
C ILE A 132 10.56 11.57 -9.57
N GLU A 133 11.23 10.44 -9.84
CA GLU A 133 11.64 9.46 -8.84
C GLU A 133 13.09 9.72 -8.41
N MET A 134 13.35 9.73 -7.11
CA MET A 134 14.70 9.89 -6.57
C MET A 134 15.45 8.54 -6.62
N ALA A 135 16.75 8.59 -6.93
CA ALA A 135 17.65 7.43 -6.94
C ALA A 135 17.60 6.64 -5.60
N PRO A 136 17.88 5.33 -5.57
CA PRO A 136 18.51 4.50 -6.62
C PRO A 136 17.54 3.69 -7.50
N GLY A 137 16.23 3.80 -7.32
CA GLY A 137 15.24 2.91 -7.94
C GLY A 137 14.61 3.44 -9.23
N HIS A 138 13.86 2.55 -9.89
CA HIS A 138 12.99 2.86 -11.05
C HIS A 138 11.63 2.15 -10.93
N VAL A 139 11.31 1.63 -9.74
CA VAL A 139 10.10 0.83 -9.51
C VAL A 139 8.87 1.72 -9.66
N SER A 140 8.89 2.91 -9.06
CA SER A 140 7.75 3.84 -9.09
C SER A 140 7.55 4.38 -10.50
N THR A 141 8.65 4.70 -11.19
CA THR A 141 8.65 5.12 -12.60
C THR A 141 8.00 4.06 -13.49
N ASN A 142 8.37 2.78 -13.32
CA ASN A 142 7.78 1.69 -14.09
C ASN A 142 6.30 1.48 -13.80
N LEU A 143 5.84 1.74 -12.57
CA LEU A 143 4.42 1.66 -12.20
C LEU A 143 3.60 2.82 -12.79
N VAL A 144 4.22 4.00 -12.94
CA VAL A 144 3.56 5.22 -13.44
C VAL A 144 3.58 5.30 -14.97
N ALA A 145 4.66 4.84 -15.63
CA ALA A 145 4.87 5.01 -17.07
C ALA A 145 3.68 4.58 -17.97
N PRO A 146 3.00 3.43 -17.75
CA PRO A 146 1.85 3.05 -18.57
C PRO A 146 0.67 4.01 -18.47
N ARG A 147 0.57 4.80 -17.39
CA ARG A 147 -0.51 5.75 -17.13
C ARG A 147 -0.22 7.16 -17.67
N CYS A 148 1.06 7.51 -17.81
CA CYS A 148 1.49 8.79 -18.38
C CYS A 148 1.55 8.78 -19.92
N ALA A 149 1.65 7.60 -20.55
CA ALA A 149 1.76 7.47 -22.01
C ALA A 149 0.52 7.91 -22.82
N ALA A 150 -0.51 8.47 -22.17
CA ALA A 150 -1.80 8.80 -22.76
C ALA A 150 -2.04 10.29 -23.07
N SER A 151 -1.14 11.22 -22.75
CA SER A 151 -1.25 12.62 -23.23
C SER A 151 -0.23 12.89 -24.33
N ARG A 152 -0.52 12.43 -25.54
CA ARG A 152 0.02 13.13 -26.71
C ARG A 152 -0.74 14.46 -26.77
N TYR A 153 0.00 15.57 -26.74
CA TYR A 153 -0.53 16.85 -27.16
C TYR A 153 -1.06 16.67 -28.60
N GLU A 154 -2.38 16.79 -28.78
CA GLU A 154 -2.98 17.25 -30.04
C GLU A 154 -3.04 18.77 -30.02
#